data_AF-A0A1V4ZP15-F1
#
_entry.id   AF-A0A1V4ZP15-F1
#
_cell.length_a   1.000
_cell.length_b   1.000
_cell.length_c   1.000
_cell.angle_alpha   90.00
_cell.angle_beta   90.00
_cell.angle_gamma   90.00
#
_symmetry.space_group_name_H-M   'P 1'
#
loop_
_entity.id
_entity.type
_entity.pdbx_description
1 polymer ?
#
loop_
_entity_poly.entity_id
_entity_poly.type
_entity_poly.pdbx_seq_one_letter_code
_entity_poly.pdbx_strand_id
1 'polypeptide(L)'
;MASEIGVTGGTPFLITTFERVPAGTNGGVTLTGEGVALIGAFVISLLAFLLGIVDLPTAAACMLAGFIGTNIDSVVGALMENPGLVGNAGTNFLATLGGGVCAIALSYPWW
;
A
#
# COMPACT_ATOMS: atom_id res chain seq x y z
N MET A 1 -12.08 -1.61 6.36
CA MET A 1 -12.21 -2.78 7.26
C MET A 1 -10.83 -3.24 7.78
N ALA A 2 -9.96 -2.30 8.17
CA ALA A 2 -8.61 -2.58 8.69
C ALA A 2 -8.53 -2.39 10.22
N SER A 3 -9.50 -1.69 10.80
CA SER A 3 -9.52 -1.27 12.21
C SER A 3 -9.75 -2.42 13.21
N GLU A 4 -10.33 -3.55 12.78
CA GLU A 4 -10.73 -4.65 13.68
C GLU A 4 -9.74 -5.82 13.71
N ILE A 5 -8.88 -5.98 12.68
CA ILE A 5 -7.90 -7.08 12.59
C ILE A 5 -6.50 -6.63 13.04
N GLY A 6 -6.21 -5.32 13.04
CA GLY A 6 -4.93 -4.76 13.47
C GLY A 6 -4.60 -4.93 14.96
N VAL A 7 -5.58 -5.32 15.79
CA VAL A 7 -5.41 -5.48 17.25
C VAL A 7 -4.63 -6.76 17.62
N THR A 8 -4.50 -7.73 16.70
CA THR A 8 -4.00 -9.08 17.04
C THR A 8 -2.56 -9.36 16.53
N GLY A 9 -1.93 -8.45 15.79
CA GLY A 9 -0.73 -8.75 14.97
C GLY A 9 0.65 -8.38 15.52
N GLY A 10 0.76 -7.90 16.77
CA GLY A 10 2.02 -7.42 17.37
C GLY A 10 2.02 -5.90 17.58
N THR A 11 3.11 -5.34 18.13
CA THR A 11 3.26 -3.88 18.31
C THR A 11 3.67 -3.23 16.98
N PRO A 12 2.81 -2.42 16.34
CA PRO A 12 3.17 -1.69 15.13
C PRO A 12 4.22 -0.61 15.41
N PHE A 13 4.98 -0.28 14.38
CA PHE A 13 5.97 0.80 14.37
C PHE A 13 5.50 1.89 13.43
N LEU A 14 5.69 3.15 13.80
CA LEU A 14 5.40 4.25 12.90
C LEU A 14 6.41 4.22 11.74
N ILE A 15 5.95 4.24 10.49
CA ILE A 15 6.85 4.17 9.33
C ILE A 15 7.83 5.35 9.23
N THR A 16 7.47 6.50 9.81
CA THR A 16 8.29 7.73 9.76
C THR A 16 9.30 7.82 10.90
N THR A 17 8.91 7.51 12.14
CA THR A 17 9.78 7.65 13.32
C THR A 17 10.35 6.32 13.83
N PHE A 18 9.88 5.18 13.31
CA PHE A 18 10.19 3.84 13.82
C PHE A 18 9.89 3.64 15.32
N GLU A 19 9.06 4.51 15.90
CA GLU A 19 8.63 4.37 17.29
C GLU A 19 7.46 3.38 17.39
N ARG A 20 7.40 2.66 18.51
CA ARG A 20 6.29 1.74 18.79
C ARG A 20 5.03 2.55 19.05
N VAL A 21 3.98 2.22 18.32
CA VAL A 21 2.67 2.86 18.43
C VAL A 21 1.60 1.84 18.79
N PRO A 22 0.50 2.27 19.44
CA PRO A 22 -0.60 1.37 19.72
C PRO A 22 -1.21 0.81 18.42
N ALA A 23 -1.75 -0.40 18.52
CA ALA A 23 -2.46 -1.01 17.40
C ALA A 23 -3.63 -0.12 16.95
N GLY A 24 -3.73 0.12 15.63
CA GLY A 24 -4.71 1.03 15.04
C GLY A 24 -4.23 2.47 14.82
N THR A 25 -2.97 2.79 15.12
CA THR A 25 -2.37 4.08 14.71
C THR A 25 -2.20 4.13 13.19
N ASN A 26 -2.66 5.22 12.57
CA ASN A 26 -2.50 5.45 11.13
C ASN A 26 -1.01 5.57 10.78
N GLY A 27 -0.58 4.82 9.76
CA GLY A 27 0.83 4.68 9.41
C GLY A 27 1.66 3.77 10.31
N GLY A 28 1.01 2.97 11.17
CA GLY A 28 1.62 1.88 11.89
C GLY A 28 1.85 0.66 10.99
N VAL A 29 3.11 0.27 10.80
CA VAL A 29 3.51 -0.90 10.03
C VAL A 29 4.00 -2.02 10.95
N THR A 30 3.69 -3.27 10.60
CA THR A 30 4.21 -4.47 11.25
C THR A 30 4.96 -5.31 10.23
N LEU A 31 5.98 -6.06 10.67
CA LEU A 31 6.67 -7.03 9.81
C LEU A 31 5.72 -8.08 9.21
N THR A 32 4.70 -8.47 9.98
CA THR A 32 3.65 -9.38 9.52
C THR A 32 2.77 -8.73 8.45
N GLY A 33 2.41 -7.46 8.62
CA GLY A 33 1.61 -6.70 7.66
C GLY A 33 2.34 -6.43 6.35
N GLU A 34 3.63 -6.06 6.43
CA GLU A 34 4.51 -5.94 5.27
C GLU A 34 4.64 -7.25 4.48
N GLY A 35 4.80 -8.38 5.18
CA GLY A 35 4.82 -9.70 4.55
C GLY A 35 3.50 -10.03 3.83
N VAL A 36 2.36 -9.70 4.44
CA VAL A 36 1.04 -9.88 3.82
C VAL A 36 0.86 -8.93 2.62
N ALA A 37 1.32 -7.69 2.70
CA ALA A 37 1.26 -6.73 1.60
C ALA A 37 2.08 -7.22 0.39
N LEU A 38 3.28 -7.74 0.63
CA LEU A 38 4.12 -8.32 -0.41
C LEU A 38 3.46 -9.54 -1.07
N ILE A 39 2.90 -10.45 -0.27
CA ILE A 39 2.19 -11.63 -0.78
C ILE A 39 0.94 -11.21 -1.56
N GLY A 40 0.19 -10.23 -1.06
CA GLY A 40 -0.99 -9.69 -1.76
C GLY A 40 -0.63 -9.10 -3.11
N ALA A 41 0.41 -8.24 -3.17
CA ALA A 41 0.90 -7.66 -4.40
C ALA A 41 1.41 -8.73 -5.39
N PHE A 42 2.10 -9.76 -4.90
CA PHE A 42 2.54 -10.90 -5.70
C PHE A 42 1.35 -11.67 -6.29
N VAL A 43 0.34 -12.02 -5.48
CA VAL A 43 -0.84 -12.77 -5.94
C VAL A 43 -1.61 -11.99 -7.00
N ILE A 44 -1.84 -10.69 -6.80
CA ILE A 44 -2.56 -9.85 -7.78
C ILE A 44 -1.78 -9.77 -9.10
N SER A 45 -0.46 -9.53 -9.02
CA SER A 45 0.40 -9.46 -10.20
C SER A 45 0.48 -10.79 -10.95
N LEU A 46 0.61 -11.91 -10.23
CA LEU A 46 0.66 -13.25 -10.80
C LEU A 46 -0.66 -13.59 -11.51
N LEU A 47 -1.80 -13.25 -10.92
CA LEU A 47 -3.11 -13.46 -11.54
C LEU A 47 -3.25 -12.63 -12.83
N ALA A 48 -2.81 -11.37 -12.83
CA ALA A 48 -2.84 -10.53 -14.03
C ALA A 48 -1.97 -11.12 -15.16
N PHE A 49 -0.80 -11.69 -14.82
CA PHE A 49 0.04 -12.40 -15.76
C PHE A 49 -0.61 -13.69 -16.29
N LEU A 50 -1.17 -14.53 -15.41
CA LEU A 50 -1.80 -15.80 -15.79
C LEU A 50 -3.05 -15.61 -16.65
N LEU A 51 -3.78 -14.52 -16.45
CA LEU A 51 -4.94 -14.14 -17.27
C LEU A 51 -4.54 -13.51 -18.62
N GLY A 52 -3.24 -13.30 -18.86
CA GLY A 52 -2.73 -12.69 -20.09
C GLY A 52 -3.04 -11.20 -20.21
N ILE A 53 -3.33 -10.52 -19.09
CA ILE A 53 -3.61 -9.08 -19.06
C ILE A 53 -2.30 -8.29 -19.19
N VAL A 54 -1.21 -8.80 -18.61
CA VAL A 54 0.11 -8.16 -18.59
C VAL A 54 1.22 -9.16 -18.89
N ASP A 55 2.32 -8.70 -19.47
CA ASP A 55 3.56 -9.46 -19.66
C ASP A 55 4.36 -9.61 -18.35
N LEU A 56 5.33 -10.52 -18.32
CA LEU A 56 6.12 -10.83 -17.12
C LEU A 56 6.89 -9.61 -16.56
N PRO A 57 7.57 -8.77 -17.37
CA PRO A 57 8.13 -7.50 -16.92
C PRO A 57 7.10 -6.57 -16.27
N THR A 58 5.94 -6.39 -16.90
CA THR A 58 4.86 -5.54 -16.38
C THR A 58 4.28 -6.09 -15.09
N ALA A 59 4.12 -7.41 -14.97
CA ALA A 59 3.70 -8.06 -13.74
C ALA A 59 4.68 -7.77 -12.60
N ALA A 60 5.98 -7.94 -12.82
CA ALA A 60 7.00 -7.63 -11.82
C ALA A 60 6.95 -6.15 -11.39
N ALA A 61 6.75 -5.24 -12.35
CA ALA A 61 6.57 -3.81 -12.07
C ALA A 61 5.30 -3.55 -11.23
N CYS A 62 4.17 -4.19 -11.54
CA CYS A 62 2.92 -4.08 -10.79
C CYS A 62 3.06 -4.59 -9.34
N MET A 63 3.79 -5.68 -9.13
CA MET A 63 4.06 -6.19 -7.78
C MET A 63 4.85 -5.17 -6.95
N LEU A 64 5.94 -4.64 -7.50
CA LEU A 64 6.77 -3.62 -6.84
C LEU A 64 5.96 -2.35 -6.59
N ALA A 65 5.19 -1.90 -7.58
CA ALA A 65 4.35 -0.72 -7.47
C ALA A 65 3.26 -0.89 -6.39
N GLY A 66 2.62 -2.06 -6.32
CA GLY A 66 1.63 -2.37 -5.28
C GLY A 66 2.22 -2.33 -3.89
N PHE A 67 3.40 -2.92 -3.71
CA PHE A 67 4.11 -2.94 -2.43
C PHE A 67 4.63 -1.55 -2.01
N ILE A 68 5.16 -0.77 -2.96
CA ILE A 68 5.55 0.63 -2.72
C ILE A 68 4.32 1.48 -2.38
N GLY A 69 3.20 1.27 -3.08
CA GLY A 69 1.94 1.97 -2.85
C GLY A 69 1.41 1.77 -1.43
N THR A 70 1.45 0.54 -0.90
CA THR A 70 1.07 0.26 0.50
C THR A 70 1.98 0.95 1.52
N ASN A 71 3.27 1.08 1.21
CA ASN A 71 4.21 1.82 2.05
C ASN A 71 3.94 3.33 2.00
N ILE A 72 3.65 3.88 0.82
CA ILE A 72 3.28 5.30 0.66
C ILE A 72 1.98 5.60 1.41
N ASP A 73 0.97 4.73 1.32
CA ASP A 73 -0.28 4.88 2.07
C ASP A 73 -0.02 4.94 3.58
N SER A 74 0.87 4.10 4.09
CA SER A 74 1.31 4.14 5.49
C SER A 74 2.04 5.45 5.85
N VAL A 75 2.90 5.97 4.96
CA VAL A 75 3.58 7.27 5.18
C VAL A 75 2.58 8.43 5.18
N VAL A 76 1.62 8.43 4.26
CA VAL A 76 0.58 9.45 4.16
C VAL A 76 -0.34 9.38 5.38
N GLY A 77 -0.74 8.19 5.84
CA GLY A 77 -1.48 8.01 7.09
C GLY A 77 -0.71 8.55 8.30
N ALA A 78 0.60 8.28 8.37
CA ALA A 78 1.46 8.80 9.44
C ALA A 78 1.53 10.34 9.46
N LEU A 79 1.63 10.98 8.28
CA LEU A 79 1.87 12.42 8.13
C LEU A 79 0.59 13.28 8.06
N MET A 80 -0.52 12.74 7.55
CA MET A 80 -1.72 13.52 7.22
C MET A 80 -2.97 13.10 8.00
N GLU A 81 -3.14 11.81 8.34
CA GLU A 81 -4.28 11.36 9.14
C GLU A 81 -4.07 11.55 10.64
N ASN A 82 -2.88 11.26 11.17
CA ASN A 82 -2.58 11.46 12.59
C ASN A 82 -2.77 12.91 13.07
N PRO A 83 -2.34 13.96 12.33
CA PRO A 83 -2.64 15.34 12.70
C PRO A 83 -4.08 15.78 12.36
N GLY A 84 -4.93 14.90 11.83
CA GLY A 84 -6.33 15.20 11.51
C GLY A 84 -6.53 16.10 10.28
N LEU A 85 -5.51 16.24 9.42
CA LEU A 85 -5.60 17.05 8.20
C LEU A 85 -6.50 16.41 7.12
N VAL A 86 -6.55 15.08 7.07
CA VAL A 86 -7.30 14.31 6.07
C VAL A 86 -7.87 13.06 6.74
N GLY A 87 -9.13 12.68 6.48
CA GLY A 87 -9.71 11.43 6.97
C GLY A 87 -9.49 10.25 5.99
N ASN A 88 -9.71 9.01 6.44
CA ASN A 88 -9.52 7.76 5.66
C ASN A 88 -10.09 7.78 4.23
N ALA A 89 -11.16 8.53 3.97
CA ALA A 89 -11.72 8.64 2.62
C ALA A 89 -10.83 9.49 1.68
N GLY A 90 -10.15 10.52 2.21
CA GLY A 90 -9.29 11.41 1.44
C GLY A 90 -7.94 10.79 1.12
N THR A 91 -7.35 10.04 2.05
CA THR A 91 -6.11 9.28 1.83
C THR A 91 -6.31 8.16 0.83
N ASN A 92 -7.37 7.37 0.97
CA ASN A 92 -7.68 6.31 0.01
C ASN A 92 -7.98 6.86 -1.40
N PHE A 93 -8.65 8.02 -1.48
CA PHE A 93 -8.89 8.72 -2.75
C PHE A 93 -7.59 9.24 -3.38
N LEU A 94 -6.69 9.83 -2.60
CA LEU A 94 -5.38 10.30 -3.09
C LEU A 94 -4.48 9.14 -3.49
N ALA A 95 -4.48 8.04 -2.75
CA ALA A 95 -3.73 6.83 -3.06
C ALA A 95 -4.24 6.18 -4.36
N THR A 96 -5.56 6.11 -4.54
CA THR A 96 -6.18 5.56 -5.75
C THR A 96 -5.97 6.48 -6.97
N LEU A 97 -6.09 7.80 -6.80
CA LEU A 97 -5.79 8.78 -7.86
C LEU A 97 -4.32 8.74 -8.26
N GLY A 98 -3.42 8.73 -7.28
CA GLY A 98 -1.97 8.64 -7.52
C GLY A 98 -1.61 7.34 -8.23
N GLY A 99 -2.14 6.20 -7.75
CA GLY A 99 -1.96 4.90 -8.39
C GLY A 99 -2.47 4.89 -9.84
N GLY A 100 -3.65 5.47 -10.10
CA GLY A 100 -4.21 5.59 -11.44
C GLY A 100 -3.37 6.45 -12.38
N VAL A 101 -2.89 7.61 -11.91
CA VAL A 101 -2.03 8.51 -12.70
C VAL A 101 -0.67 7.86 -13.00
N CYS A 102 -0.06 7.20 -12.02
CA CYS A 102 1.20 6.48 -12.23
C CYS A 102 1.04 5.31 -13.21
N ALA A 103 -0.05 4.55 -13.12
CA ALA A 103 -0.34 3.46 -14.06
C ALA A 103 -0.49 3.98 -15.50
N ILE A 104 -1.19 5.10 -15.69
CA ILE A 104 -1.32 5.73 -17.02
C ILE A 104 0.04 6.22 -17.53
N ALA A 105 0.81 6.93 -16.70
CA ALA A 105 2.12 7.46 -17.08
C ALA A 105 3.12 6.34 -17.42
N LEU A 106 3.09 5.22 -16.69
CA LEU A 106 3.94 4.06 -16.94
C LEU A 106 3.47 3.21 -18.12
N SER A 107 2.19 3.24 -18.47
CA SER A 107 1.65 2.56 -19.66
C SER A 107 1.92 3.30 -20.96
N TYR A 108 2.16 4.62 -20.90
CA TYR A 108 2.36 5.48 -22.06
C TYR A 108 3.53 5.09 -23.00
N PRO A 109 4.67 4.55 -22.52
CA PRO A 109 5.75 4.08 -23.40
C PRO A 109 5.45 2.76 -24.12
N TRP A 110 4.36 2.07 -23.77
CA TRP A 110 4.07 0.70 -24.23
C TRP A 110 2.82 0.62 -25.14
N TRP A 111 2.26 1.78 -25.51
CA TRP A 111 1.19 1.95 -26.51
C TRP A 111 1.76 2.58 -27.79
#